data_AF-A0A1I8NJD5-F1
#
_entry.id   AF-A0A1I8NJD5-F1
#
_cell.length_a   1.000
_cell.length_b   1.000
_cell.length_c   1.000
_cell.angle_alpha   90.00
_cell.angle_beta   90.00
_cell.angle_gamma   90.00
#
_symmetry.space_group_name_H-M   'P 1'
#
loop_
_entity.id
_entity.type
_entity.pdbx_description
1 polymer ?
#
loop_
_entity_poly.entity_id
_entity_poly.type
_entity_poly.pdbx_seq_one_letter_code
_entity_poly.pdbx_strand_id
1 'polypeptide(L)'
;MCCLFSLLCQQHQQCHRAKFAYLNRHSAAVKLKVCLFFVVLLLNLTQVTLHEIPSQSYLSELRVQELHNIAIRLEHSIDADKSACESYFDYVCGRNRPLFSVMGHLPDNNELIHLLTELQEDPEQFEAKQKLMDFFISCNSIKSLDDCYRESFEYFKPLFGYLISKNYLDNAPEELETFLNILDRFIRVADQNKRFRQEPTLLKLTTLKTSFRYPQTYFRSVKLNKEYETLKIYRESYQHNIKNLEVFRKRNSTYTQGTNRIVLDWTLYLYQSRHKPISYYYPTFNTHLWMSVYNRSEVREYEPKRFAEIGECLKLPQFVNALEEARILTIVYLKSFYSAWKDYVDWISSSPTNGFITEQENQILAQYQLNNEKLFFTLYAQNFCEFGRDLAENVFFVGLKHSLNFTRVYSCNYRIDRNYDCL
;
A
#
# COMPACT_ATOMS: atom_id res chain seq x y z
N MET A 1 54.98 -72.79 1.87
CA MET A 1 54.65 -74.23 1.75
C MET A 1 53.26 -74.30 1.14
N CYS A 2 53.16 -74.28 -0.18
CA CYS A 2 53.19 -75.46 -1.05
C CYS A 2 52.16 -76.52 -0.65
N CYS A 3 51.15 -76.60 -1.52
CA CYS A 3 50.62 -77.83 -2.08
C CYS A 3 49.89 -78.80 -1.14
N LEU A 4 48.56 -78.83 -1.30
CA LEU A 4 47.85 -80.08 -1.62
C LEU A 4 46.67 -79.73 -2.55
N PHE A 5 47.07 -79.49 -3.81
CA PHE A 5 46.29 -79.72 -5.01
C PHE A 5 45.78 -81.18 -4.98
N SER A 6 44.47 -81.38 -5.11
CA SER A 6 43.82 -81.77 -6.36
C SER A 6 43.69 -83.27 -6.56
N LEU A 7 42.53 -83.60 -7.15
CA LEU A 7 42.16 -84.83 -7.83
C LEU A 7 41.29 -85.81 -7.03
N LEU A 8 40.27 -86.29 -7.75
CA LEU A 8 39.27 -87.30 -7.42
C LEU A 8 38.04 -86.70 -6.72
N CYS A 9 36.89 -86.45 -7.35
CA CYS A 9 36.35 -86.99 -8.58
C CYS A 9 35.26 -86.06 -9.14
N GLN A 10 35.50 -85.53 -10.34
CA GLN A 10 34.46 -85.33 -11.34
C GLN A 10 33.84 -86.70 -11.67
N GLN A 11 32.87 -87.18 -10.90
CA GLN A 11 32.04 -88.31 -11.36
C GLN A 11 30.72 -88.52 -10.58
N HIS A 12 30.05 -87.44 -10.18
CA HIS A 12 28.64 -87.55 -9.78
C HIS A 12 27.77 -86.38 -10.27
N GLN A 13 28.13 -85.82 -11.42
CA GLN A 13 27.25 -84.99 -12.25
C GLN A 13 26.50 -85.86 -13.26
N GLN A 14 25.66 -86.81 -12.83
CA GLN A 14 24.70 -87.46 -13.74
C GLN A 14 23.66 -88.36 -13.03
N CYS A 15 23.05 -87.94 -11.91
CA CYS A 15 21.89 -88.71 -11.41
C CYS A 15 20.87 -88.01 -10.50
N HIS A 16 20.68 -86.69 -10.55
CA HIS A 16 19.54 -86.06 -9.82
C HIS A 16 18.87 -84.88 -10.54
N ARG A 17 18.99 -84.78 -11.86
CA ARG A 17 18.31 -83.77 -12.70
C ARG A 17 16.81 -84.02 -12.96
N ALA A 18 16.15 -84.93 -12.22
CA ALA A 18 14.76 -85.30 -12.48
C ALA A 18 13.77 -85.06 -11.33
N LYS A 19 14.13 -84.40 -10.22
CA LYS A 19 13.20 -84.21 -9.07
C LYS A 19 13.14 -82.82 -8.42
N PHE A 20 13.69 -81.77 -9.05
CA PHE A 20 13.58 -80.38 -8.54
C PHE A 20 12.95 -79.39 -9.52
N ALA A 21 12.15 -79.86 -10.48
CA ALA A 21 11.48 -79.01 -11.47
C ALA A 21 9.98 -78.72 -11.17
N TYR A 22 9.41 -79.32 -10.11
CA TYR A 22 7.97 -79.17 -9.81
C TYR A 22 7.65 -78.30 -8.58
N LEU A 23 8.64 -77.92 -7.76
CA LEU A 23 8.44 -77.11 -6.55
C LEU A 23 8.87 -75.63 -6.67
N ASN A 24 9.49 -75.24 -7.79
CA ASN A 24 9.99 -73.85 -7.97
C ASN A 24 9.15 -72.97 -8.92
N ARG A 25 8.08 -73.49 -9.54
CA ARG A 25 7.17 -72.67 -10.37
C ARG A 25 6.03 -72.00 -9.61
N HIS A 26 5.62 -72.55 -8.45
CA HIS A 26 4.62 -71.90 -7.60
C HIS A 26 5.19 -70.78 -6.72
N SER A 27 6.49 -70.80 -6.39
CA SER A 27 7.13 -69.76 -5.57
C SER A 27 7.37 -68.45 -6.33
N ALA A 28 7.76 -68.52 -7.61
CA ALA A 28 7.98 -67.32 -8.43
C ALA A 28 6.66 -66.61 -8.79
N ALA A 29 5.60 -67.35 -9.11
CA ALA A 29 4.29 -66.78 -9.44
C ALA A 29 3.60 -66.14 -8.22
N VAL A 30 3.77 -66.71 -7.01
CA VAL A 30 3.27 -66.10 -5.77
C VAL A 30 4.08 -64.86 -5.40
N LYS A 31 5.41 -64.89 -5.51
CA LYS A 31 6.25 -63.70 -5.26
C LYS A 31 5.96 -62.55 -6.23
N LEU A 32 5.70 -62.85 -7.51
CA LEU A 32 5.33 -61.83 -8.50
C LEU A 32 3.95 -61.24 -8.21
N LYS A 33 2.96 -62.05 -7.82
CA LYS A 33 1.63 -61.57 -7.44
C LYS A 33 1.63 -60.75 -6.15
N VAL A 34 2.45 -61.12 -5.16
CA VAL A 34 2.60 -60.35 -3.91
C VAL A 34 3.33 -59.03 -4.19
N CYS A 35 4.36 -59.00 -5.04
CA CYS A 35 5.00 -57.74 -5.44
C CYS A 35 4.05 -56.85 -6.25
N LEU A 36 3.28 -57.39 -7.19
CA LEU A 36 2.26 -56.64 -7.92
C LEU A 36 1.15 -56.12 -7.00
N PHE A 37 0.73 -56.91 -6.01
CA PHE A 37 -0.26 -56.46 -5.03
C PHE A 37 0.30 -55.33 -4.16
N PHE A 38 1.55 -55.42 -3.68
CA PHE A 38 2.18 -54.33 -2.92
C PHE A 38 2.48 -53.09 -3.76
N VAL A 39 2.86 -53.24 -5.04
CA VAL A 39 3.06 -52.10 -5.95
C VAL A 39 1.73 -51.43 -6.27
N VAL A 40 0.65 -52.18 -6.49
CA VAL A 40 -0.71 -51.63 -6.68
C VAL A 40 -1.24 -51.03 -5.38
N LEU A 41 -0.95 -51.61 -4.21
CA LEU A 41 -1.31 -51.04 -2.92
C LEU A 41 -0.53 -49.73 -2.66
N LEU A 42 0.77 -49.68 -2.99
CA LEU A 42 1.60 -48.48 -2.88
C LEU A 42 1.21 -47.41 -3.91
N LEU A 43 0.80 -47.79 -5.13
CA LEU A 43 0.28 -46.86 -6.14
C LEU A 43 -1.11 -46.33 -5.75
N ASN A 44 -1.96 -47.14 -5.14
CA ASN A 44 -3.28 -46.70 -4.65
C ASN A 44 -3.20 -45.95 -3.30
N LEU A 45 -2.16 -46.19 -2.48
CA LEU A 45 -1.87 -45.42 -1.26
C LEU A 45 -1.15 -44.09 -1.56
N THR A 46 -0.55 -43.93 -2.74
CA THR A 46 0.03 -42.65 -3.18
C THR A 46 -0.97 -41.78 -3.97
N GLN A 47 -2.13 -42.32 -4.35
CA GLN A 47 -3.22 -41.56 -4.98
C GLN A 47 -4.30 -41.06 -4.00
N VAL A 48 -4.16 -41.33 -2.70
CA VAL A 48 -5.05 -40.79 -1.66
C VAL A 48 -4.22 -40.03 -0.63
N THR A 49 -3.68 -38.89 -1.05
CA THR A 49 -3.56 -37.63 -0.27
C THR A 49 -3.04 -36.50 -1.17
N LEU A 50 -3.68 -36.27 -2.32
CA LEU A 50 -4.05 -34.89 -2.66
C LEU A 50 -5.41 -34.66 -1.99
N HIS A 51 -5.43 -34.64 -0.66
CA HIS A 51 -6.34 -33.70 -0.05
C HIS A 51 -5.80 -32.35 -0.49
N GLU A 52 -6.61 -31.60 -1.23
CA GLU A 52 -6.61 -30.16 -1.16
C GLU A 52 -6.27 -29.80 0.29
N ILE A 53 -5.02 -29.44 0.54
CA ILE A 53 -4.69 -28.63 1.70
C ILE A 53 -5.67 -27.48 1.50
N PRO A 54 -6.66 -27.26 2.39
CA PRO A 54 -7.52 -26.11 2.25
C PRO A 54 -6.55 -24.96 2.13
N SER A 55 -6.46 -24.37 0.94
CA SER A 55 -5.60 -23.22 0.70
C SER A 55 -6.23 -22.18 1.59
N GLN A 56 -5.68 -22.03 2.79
CA GLN A 56 -6.18 -21.10 3.75
C GLN A 56 -5.96 -19.75 3.06
N SER A 57 -7.03 -19.20 2.49
CA SER A 57 -6.96 -17.90 1.84
C SER A 57 -6.60 -16.93 2.95
N TYR A 58 -5.41 -16.36 2.88
CA TYR A 58 -5.00 -15.32 3.81
C TYR A 58 -5.67 -13.98 3.48
N LEU A 59 -6.38 -13.92 2.35
CA LEU A 59 -7.13 -12.76 1.89
C LEU A 59 -8.61 -12.92 2.22
N SER A 60 -9.20 -11.88 2.81
CA SER A 60 -10.65 -11.75 2.97
C SER A 60 -11.34 -11.53 1.61
N GLU A 61 -12.63 -11.87 1.51
CA GLU A 61 -13.41 -11.63 0.28
C GLU A 61 -13.42 -10.14 -0.11
N LEU A 62 -13.52 -9.26 0.88
CA LEU A 62 -13.47 -7.80 0.67
C LEU A 62 -12.11 -7.35 0.14
N ARG A 63 -11.01 -7.95 0.61
CA ARG A 63 -9.66 -7.73 0.07
C ARG A 63 -9.54 -8.18 -1.38
N VAL A 64 -10.09 -9.36 -1.71
CA VAL A 64 -10.11 -9.86 -3.09
C VAL A 64 -10.91 -8.94 -4.01
N GLN A 65 -12.11 -8.53 -3.59
CA GLN A 65 -12.93 -7.58 -4.32
C GLN A 65 -12.20 -6.25 -4.54
N GLU A 66 -11.51 -5.76 -3.51
CA GLU A 66 -10.78 -4.49 -3.60
C GLU A 66 -9.56 -4.57 -4.52
N LEU A 67 -8.88 -5.73 -4.61
CA LEU A 67 -7.82 -5.97 -5.60
C LEU A 67 -8.36 -5.86 -7.04
N HIS A 68 -9.54 -6.40 -7.31
CA HIS A 68 -10.21 -6.23 -8.61
C HIS A 68 -10.59 -4.77 -8.85
N ASN A 69 -11.19 -4.11 -7.86
CA ASN A 69 -11.61 -2.70 -7.96
C ASN A 69 -10.43 -1.78 -8.25
N ILE A 70 -9.33 -1.90 -7.49
CA ILE A 70 -8.15 -1.06 -7.70
C ILE A 70 -7.50 -1.33 -9.05
N ALA A 71 -7.47 -2.58 -9.52
CA ALA A 71 -6.93 -2.92 -10.83
C ALA A 71 -7.73 -2.28 -11.97
N ILE A 72 -9.06 -2.38 -11.94
CA ILE A 72 -9.96 -1.76 -12.91
C ILE A 72 -9.83 -0.23 -12.86
N ARG A 73 -9.82 0.36 -11.66
CA ARG A 73 -9.65 1.81 -11.50
C ARG A 73 -8.30 2.27 -12.04
N LEU A 74 -7.23 1.50 -11.84
CA LEU A 74 -5.91 1.81 -12.37
C LEU A 74 -5.88 1.75 -13.89
N GLU A 75 -6.51 0.76 -14.50
CA GLU A 75 -6.64 0.67 -15.97
C GLU A 75 -7.27 1.94 -16.55
N HIS A 76 -8.27 2.52 -15.89
CA HIS A 76 -8.89 3.78 -16.30
C HIS A 76 -8.09 5.04 -15.93
N SER A 77 -7.15 4.90 -14.99
CA SER A 77 -6.33 5.99 -14.45
C SER A 77 -5.03 6.20 -15.22
N ILE A 78 -4.39 5.10 -15.66
CA ILE A 78 -3.13 5.12 -16.41
C ILE A 78 -3.39 5.24 -17.92
N ASP A 79 -2.46 5.87 -18.63
CA ASP A 79 -2.43 5.90 -20.09
C ASP A 79 -1.49 4.80 -20.61
N ALA A 80 -2.04 3.60 -20.83
CA ALA A 80 -1.28 2.45 -21.31
C ALA A 80 -0.71 2.61 -22.72
N ASP A 81 -1.16 3.62 -23.49
CA ASP A 81 -0.60 3.95 -24.80
C ASP A 81 0.73 4.69 -24.70
N LYS A 82 1.11 5.12 -23.48
CA LYS A 82 2.38 5.79 -23.18
C LYS A 82 3.37 4.80 -22.60
N SER A 83 4.63 4.93 -23.00
CA SER A 83 5.71 4.12 -22.43
C SER A 83 6.12 4.64 -21.06
N ALA A 84 5.97 3.81 -20.03
CA ALA A 84 6.47 4.08 -18.67
C ALA A 84 7.97 4.37 -18.62
N CYS A 85 8.73 3.89 -19.62
CA CYS A 85 10.18 4.06 -19.70
C CYS A 85 10.60 5.37 -20.41
N GLU A 86 9.72 5.97 -21.22
CA GLU A 86 10.00 7.21 -21.96
C GLU A 86 9.44 8.44 -21.24
N SER A 87 8.16 8.40 -20.85
CA SER A 87 7.54 9.39 -19.97
C SER A 87 6.65 8.69 -18.97
N TYR A 88 7.17 8.55 -17.76
CA TYR A 88 6.44 7.90 -16.68
C TYR A 88 5.28 8.78 -16.19
N PHE A 89 5.43 10.11 -16.24
CA PHE A 89 4.34 11.04 -15.97
C PHE A 89 3.17 10.84 -16.93
N ASP A 90 3.42 10.76 -18.23
CA ASP A 90 2.34 10.56 -19.20
C ASP A 90 1.66 9.21 -18.99
N TYR A 91 2.44 8.17 -18.69
CA TYR A 91 1.89 6.86 -18.36
C TYR A 91 1.00 6.87 -17.11
N VAL A 92 1.43 7.48 -15.99
CA VAL A 92 0.65 7.43 -14.72
C VAL A 92 -0.38 8.54 -14.55
N CYS A 93 -0.21 9.68 -15.23
CA CYS A 93 -1.01 10.89 -15.06
C CYS A 93 -1.73 11.32 -16.35
N GLY A 94 -1.45 10.71 -17.51
CA GLY A 94 -1.95 11.18 -18.81
C GLY A 94 -3.47 11.27 -18.95
N ARG A 95 -4.22 10.47 -18.16
CA ARG A 95 -5.69 10.52 -18.12
C ARG A 95 -6.27 11.48 -17.07
N ASN A 96 -5.42 12.18 -16.30
CA ASN A 96 -5.81 13.11 -15.23
C ASN A 96 -6.80 12.53 -14.20
N ARG A 97 -6.63 11.25 -13.85
CA ARG A 97 -7.49 10.53 -12.88
C ARG A 97 -6.66 9.80 -11.82
N PRO A 98 -5.76 10.47 -11.07
CA PRO A 98 -4.97 9.79 -10.04
C PRO A 98 -5.90 9.16 -8.99
N LEU A 99 -5.55 7.96 -8.53
CA LEU A 99 -6.31 7.26 -7.47
C LEU A 99 -5.87 7.67 -6.07
N PHE A 100 -4.69 8.30 -5.95
CA PHE A 100 -4.14 8.79 -4.68
C PHE A 100 -3.37 10.13 -4.82
N SER A 101 -3.53 11.06 -3.86
CA SER A 101 -2.71 12.25 -3.62
C SER A 101 -2.53 12.42 -2.10
N VAL A 102 -1.28 12.73 -1.76
CA VAL A 102 -0.76 13.14 -0.45
C VAL A 102 -1.65 14.14 0.29
N MET A 103 -2.32 15.05 -0.45
CA MET A 103 -3.04 16.18 0.13
C MET A 103 -4.40 15.80 0.75
N GLY A 104 -4.67 14.50 0.92
CA GLY A 104 -5.93 14.00 1.42
C GLY A 104 -6.97 14.10 0.31
N HIS A 105 -7.13 13.00 -0.42
CA HIS A 105 -8.11 12.94 -1.47
C HIS A 105 -9.52 13.23 -0.97
N LEU A 106 -10.28 13.91 -1.82
CA LEU A 106 -11.73 13.80 -1.78
C LEU A 106 -12.10 12.35 -2.12
N PRO A 107 -12.92 11.67 -1.31
CA PRO A 107 -13.57 10.43 -1.70
C PRO A 107 -14.19 10.55 -3.10
N ASP A 108 -14.29 9.43 -3.82
CA ASP A 108 -14.96 9.42 -5.12
C ASP A 108 -16.39 9.95 -4.96
N ASN A 109 -16.99 10.56 -5.99
CA ASN A 109 -18.31 11.19 -5.85
C ASN A 109 -19.37 10.22 -5.30
N ASN A 110 -19.34 8.94 -5.69
CA ASN A 110 -20.24 7.92 -5.13
C ASN A 110 -20.04 7.70 -3.63
N GLU A 111 -18.80 7.73 -3.14
CA GLU A 111 -18.50 7.65 -1.72
C GLU A 111 -18.95 8.91 -0.99
N LEU A 112 -18.80 10.10 -1.59
CA LEU A 112 -19.31 11.36 -1.03
C LEU A 112 -20.84 11.35 -0.90
N ILE A 113 -21.54 10.86 -1.93
CA ILE A 113 -22.99 10.70 -1.92
C ILE A 113 -23.40 9.75 -0.80
N HIS A 114 -22.72 8.60 -0.69
CA HIS A 114 -22.99 7.60 0.34
C HIS A 114 -22.79 8.17 1.75
N LEU A 115 -21.63 8.79 2.00
CA LEU A 115 -21.32 9.39 3.29
C LEU A 115 -22.28 10.54 3.65
N LEU A 116 -22.68 11.37 2.69
CA LEU A 116 -23.67 12.42 2.96
C LEU A 116 -25.04 11.82 3.31
N THR A 117 -25.45 10.78 2.59
CA THR A 117 -26.72 10.08 2.82
C THR A 117 -26.74 9.44 4.21
N GLU A 118 -25.70 8.70 4.57
CA GLU A 118 -25.56 8.12 5.91
C GLU A 118 -25.52 9.20 7.00
N LEU A 119 -24.82 10.32 6.76
CA LEU A 119 -24.81 11.42 7.71
C LEU A 119 -26.22 12.00 7.87
N GLN A 120 -26.97 12.16 6.78
CA GLN A 120 -28.35 12.66 6.82
C GLN A 120 -29.28 11.71 7.59
N GLU A 121 -29.13 10.40 7.39
CA GLU A 121 -29.95 9.35 8.01
C GLU A 121 -29.53 9.05 9.46
N ASP A 122 -28.34 9.48 9.88
CA ASP A 122 -27.85 9.22 11.23
C ASP A 122 -28.81 9.79 12.30
N PRO A 123 -29.21 8.98 13.30
CA PRO A 123 -30.23 9.38 14.27
C PRO A 123 -29.75 10.46 15.24
N GLU A 124 -28.44 10.67 15.38
CA GLU A 124 -27.91 11.71 16.24
C GLU A 124 -28.15 13.09 15.60
N GLN A 125 -28.97 13.89 16.27
CA GLN A 125 -29.34 15.22 15.81
C GLN A 125 -28.44 16.27 16.44
N PHE A 126 -27.74 17.04 15.62
CA PHE A 126 -26.87 18.10 16.08
C PHE A 126 -26.77 19.22 15.02
N GLU A 127 -26.81 20.48 15.46
CA GLU A 127 -26.97 21.70 14.63
C GLU A 127 -25.99 21.77 13.46
N ALA A 128 -24.76 21.29 13.65
CA ALA A 128 -23.76 21.29 12.58
C ALA A 128 -24.20 20.48 11.34
N LYS A 129 -24.96 19.38 11.52
CA LYS A 129 -25.55 18.62 10.40
C LYS A 129 -26.54 19.47 9.61
N GLN A 130 -27.41 20.20 10.30
CA GLN A 130 -28.37 21.08 9.64
C GLN A 130 -27.66 22.19 8.86
N LYS A 131 -26.61 22.79 9.42
CA LYS A 131 -25.78 23.80 8.73
C LYS A 131 -25.13 23.24 7.46
N LEU A 132 -24.64 22.00 7.49
CA LEU A 132 -24.14 21.33 6.29
C LEU A 132 -25.26 21.18 5.25
N MET A 133 -26.44 20.69 5.65
CA MET A 133 -27.55 20.50 4.71
C MET A 133 -28.03 21.82 4.10
N ASP A 134 -28.13 22.89 4.89
CA ASP A 134 -28.49 24.22 4.38
C ASP A 134 -27.42 24.77 3.43
N PHE A 135 -26.14 24.50 3.71
CA PHE A 135 -25.05 24.84 2.79
C PHE A 135 -25.17 24.06 1.48
N PHE A 136 -25.36 22.74 1.54
CA PHE A 136 -25.53 21.89 0.35
C PHE A 136 -26.69 22.37 -0.52
N ILE A 137 -27.84 22.69 0.09
CA ILE A 137 -29.01 23.22 -0.61
C ILE A 137 -28.71 24.57 -1.25
N SER A 138 -28.04 25.48 -0.52
CA SER A 138 -27.65 26.77 -1.08
C SER A 138 -26.67 26.61 -2.26
N CYS A 139 -25.73 25.68 -2.17
CA CYS A 139 -24.77 25.39 -3.24
C CYS A 139 -25.48 24.86 -4.49
N ASN A 140 -26.38 23.88 -4.32
CA ASN A 140 -27.07 23.22 -5.43
C ASN A 140 -28.07 24.15 -6.14
N SER A 141 -28.31 25.35 -5.61
CA SER A 141 -29.05 26.40 -6.32
C SER A 141 -28.21 27.15 -7.37
N ILE A 142 -26.88 26.99 -7.35
CA ILE A 142 -25.93 27.71 -8.23
C ILE A 142 -24.96 26.78 -8.96
N LYS A 143 -24.47 25.72 -8.29
CA LYS A 143 -23.46 24.81 -8.82
C LYS A 143 -24.03 23.44 -9.16
N SER A 144 -23.24 22.63 -9.86
CA SER A 144 -23.59 21.25 -10.15
C SER A 144 -23.66 20.42 -8.85
N LEU A 145 -24.45 19.35 -8.88
CA LEU A 145 -24.60 18.43 -7.75
C LEU A 145 -23.23 17.88 -7.28
N ASP A 146 -22.39 17.50 -8.24
CA ASP A 146 -21.05 16.97 -8.00
C ASP A 146 -20.15 17.98 -7.28
N ASP A 147 -20.17 19.25 -7.71
CA ASP A 147 -19.42 20.32 -7.05
C ASP A 147 -19.90 20.53 -5.62
N CYS A 148 -21.22 20.44 -5.40
CA CYS A 148 -21.80 20.63 -4.07
C CYS A 148 -21.47 19.51 -3.10
N TYR A 149 -21.40 18.26 -3.55
CA TYR A 149 -20.88 17.16 -2.73
C TYR A 149 -19.43 17.42 -2.30
N ARG A 150 -18.58 17.83 -3.25
CA ARG A 150 -17.16 18.11 -2.99
C ARG A 150 -16.96 19.28 -2.05
N GLU A 151 -17.67 20.38 -2.24
CA GLU A 151 -17.57 21.55 -1.38
C GLU A 151 -18.14 21.30 0.01
N SER A 152 -19.27 20.59 0.11
CA SER A 152 -19.87 20.25 1.40
C SER A 152 -18.93 19.35 2.19
N PHE A 153 -18.31 18.37 1.51
CA PHE A 153 -17.22 17.60 2.10
C PHE A 153 -16.07 18.49 2.56
N GLU A 154 -15.53 19.36 1.70
CA GLU A 154 -14.37 20.20 1.99
C GLU A 154 -14.58 21.13 3.20
N TYR A 155 -15.75 21.77 3.30
CA TYR A 155 -16.04 22.72 4.37
C TYR A 155 -16.48 22.07 5.67
N PHE A 156 -17.08 20.88 5.61
CA PHE A 156 -17.61 20.17 6.77
C PHE A 156 -16.92 18.83 7.02
N LYS A 157 -15.67 18.61 6.55
CA LYS A 157 -14.89 17.37 6.75
C LYS A 157 -15.00 16.77 8.15
N PRO A 158 -14.94 17.55 9.26
CA PRO A 158 -15.10 17.00 10.60
C PRO A 158 -16.41 16.22 10.84
N LEU A 159 -17.51 16.55 10.16
CA LEU A 159 -18.77 15.82 10.26
C LEU A 159 -18.69 14.46 9.58
N PHE A 160 -17.99 14.38 8.45
CA PHE A 160 -17.65 13.12 7.81
C PHE A 160 -16.67 12.30 8.67
N GLY A 161 -15.72 12.95 9.34
CA GLY A 161 -14.85 12.32 10.33
C GLY A 161 -15.63 11.67 11.48
N TYR A 162 -16.68 12.33 11.98
CA TYR A 162 -17.62 11.73 12.95
C TYR A 162 -18.24 10.46 12.41
N LEU A 163 -18.91 10.55 11.26
CA LEU A 163 -19.60 9.42 10.66
C LEU A 163 -18.65 8.24 10.40
N ILE A 164 -17.48 8.53 9.83
CA ILE A 164 -16.46 7.53 9.53
C ILE A 164 -15.96 6.86 10.81
N SER A 165 -15.61 7.65 11.82
CA SER A 165 -15.11 7.10 13.09
C SER A 165 -16.14 6.22 13.78
N LYS A 166 -17.43 6.60 13.72
CA LYS A 166 -18.54 5.90 14.34
C LYS A 166 -18.91 4.60 13.62
N ASN A 167 -19.06 4.65 12.30
CA ASN A 167 -19.65 3.53 11.55
C ASN A 167 -18.61 2.55 11.01
N TYR A 168 -17.40 3.04 10.73
CA TYR A 168 -16.40 2.26 9.99
C TYR A 168 -15.20 1.89 10.84
N LEU A 169 -14.65 2.81 11.63
CA LEU A 169 -13.41 2.53 12.36
C LEU A 169 -13.62 1.65 13.60
N ASP A 170 -14.75 1.80 14.30
CA ASP A 170 -15.09 0.90 15.41
C ASP A 170 -15.31 -0.55 14.93
N ASN A 171 -15.60 -0.76 13.63
CA ASN A 171 -15.88 -2.07 13.02
C ASN A 171 -14.77 -2.59 12.09
N ALA A 172 -13.67 -1.84 11.90
CA ALA A 172 -12.58 -2.17 10.98
C ALA A 172 -11.23 -2.30 11.73
N PRO A 173 -11.08 -3.31 12.61
CA PRO A 173 -9.86 -3.48 13.41
C PRO A 173 -8.64 -3.79 12.55
N GLU A 174 -8.80 -4.47 11.40
CA GLU A 174 -7.69 -4.92 10.57
C GLU A 174 -6.96 -3.76 9.87
N GLU A 175 -7.69 -2.82 9.27
CA GLU A 175 -7.13 -1.62 8.64
C GLU A 175 -6.42 -0.73 9.66
N LEU A 176 -7.06 -0.52 10.81
CA LEU A 176 -6.51 0.24 11.92
C LEU A 176 -5.24 -0.41 12.44
N GLU A 177 -5.25 -1.72 12.64
CA GLU A 177 -4.10 -2.49 13.09
C GLU A 177 -2.96 -2.44 12.06
N THR A 178 -3.25 -2.64 10.78
CA THR A 178 -2.29 -2.55 9.68
C THR A 178 -1.60 -1.18 9.67
N PHE A 179 -2.39 -0.11 9.73
CA PHE A 179 -1.87 1.25 9.79
C PHE A 179 -0.96 1.48 11.00
N LEU A 180 -1.42 1.09 12.20
CA LEU A 180 -0.67 1.27 13.44
C LEU A 180 0.61 0.44 13.44
N ASN A 181 0.60 -0.76 12.86
CA ASN A 181 1.77 -1.62 12.72
C ASN A 181 2.82 -1.01 11.78
N ILE A 182 2.39 -0.40 10.66
CA ILE A 182 3.29 0.34 9.76
C ILE A 182 3.89 1.54 10.48
N LEU A 183 3.08 2.31 11.22
CA LEU A 183 3.56 3.45 12.00
C LEU A 183 4.55 3.02 13.10
N ASP A 184 4.27 1.93 13.81
CA ASP A 184 5.14 1.39 14.85
C ASP A 184 6.46 0.86 14.31
N ARG A 185 6.41 0.19 13.17
CA ARG A 185 7.61 -0.23 12.46
C ARG A 185 8.44 0.99 12.04
N PHE A 186 7.81 1.98 11.42
CA PHE A 186 8.47 3.22 11.02
C PHE A 186 9.16 3.91 12.22
N ILE A 187 8.45 4.11 13.34
CA ILE A 187 9.01 4.75 14.53
C ILE A 187 10.23 3.97 15.03
N ARG A 188 10.15 2.63 15.10
CA ARG A 188 11.28 1.79 15.53
C ARG A 188 12.48 1.88 14.59
N VAL A 189 12.27 1.81 13.28
CA VAL A 189 13.34 1.91 12.28
C VAL A 189 14.00 3.29 12.33
N ALA A 190 13.21 4.35 12.43
CA ALA A 190 13.72 5.70 12.52
C ALA A 190 14.49 5.93 13.85
N ASP A 191 14.02 5.41 14.98
CA ASP A 191 14.68 5.56 16.29
C ASP A 191 16.03 4.82 16.40
N GLN A 192 16.21 3.74 15.64
CA GLN A 192 17.49 3.05 15.50
C GLN A 192 18.54 3.91 14.80
N ASN A 193 18.12 4.83 13.94
CA ASN A 193 19.01 5.79 13.31
C ASN A 193 19.35 6.92 14.29
N LYS A 194 20.64 7.01 14.67
CA LYS A 194 21.13 8.04 15.61
C LYS A 194 20.77 9.46 15.18
N ARG A 195 20.67 9.71 13.87
CA ARG A 195 20.28 11.00 13.30
C ARG A 195 18.85 11.38 13.66
N PHE A 196 17.93 10.41 13.67
CA PHE A 196 16.50 10.70 13.84
C PHE A 196 15.99 10.51 15.26
N ARG A 197 16.73 9.84 16.15
CA ARG A 197 16.33 9.56 17.54
C ARG A 197 15.80 10.80 18.30
N GLN A 198 16.32 11.99 18.00
CA GLN A 198 15.92 13.24 18.65
C GLN A 198 15.00 14.12 17.78
N GLU A 199 14.50 13.60 16.67
CA GLU A 199 13.62 14.35 15.77
C GLU A 199 12.25 14.58 16.43
N PRO A 200 11.81 15.83 16.57
CA PRO A 200 10.52 16.14 17.20
C PRO A 200 9.32 15.52 16.46
N THR A 201 9.49 15.23 15.16
CA THR A 201 8.48 14.51 14.38
C THR A 201 8.26 13.09 14.91
N LEU A 202 9.32 12.35 15.28
CA LEU A 202 9.19 11.01 15.85
C LEU A 202 8.53 11.04 17.22
N LEU A 203 8.91 11.98 18.08
CA LEU A 203 8.31 12.17 19.40
C LEU A 203 6.80 12.49 19.29
N LYS A 204 6.45 13.38 18.34
CA LYS A 204 5.07 13.73 18.04
C LYS A 204 4.27 12.52 17.54
N LEU A 205 4.81 11.74 16.59
CA LEU A 205 4.15 10.53 16.09
C LEU A 205 3.94 9.49 17.19
N THR A 206 4.92 9.32 18.09
CA THR A 206 4.83 8.42 19.24
C THR A 206 3.69 8.84 20.17
N THR A 207 3.53 10.15 20.40
CA THR A 207 2.45 10.70 21.23
C THR A 207 1.09 10.59 20.54
N LEU A 208 1.02 10.87 19.24
CA LEU A 208 -0.20 10.82 18.44
C LEU A 208 -0.73 9.41 18.19
N LYS A 209 0.12 8.38 18.33
CA LYS A 209 -0.28 6.98 18.17
C LYS A 209 -1.50 6.62 19.03
N THR A 210 -1.61 7.16 20.25
CA THR A 210 -2.77 6.91 21.13
C THR A 210 -4.03 7.60 20.60
N SER A 211 -3.90 8.80 20.04
CA SER A 211 -4.99 9.51 19.35
C SER A 211 -5.49 8.74 18.15
N PHE A 212 -4.60 8.08 17.39
CA PHE A 212 -4.97 7.24 16.24
C PHE A 212 -5.70 5.96 16.66
N ARG A 213 -5.50 5.44 17.86
CA ARG A 213 -6.32 4.31 18.33
C ARG A 213 -7.77 4.68 18.60
N TYR A 214 -8.02 5.95 18.92
CA TYR A 214 -9.32 6.42 19.38
C TYR A 214 -9.77 7.73 18.71
N PRO A 215 -9.95 7.75 17.38
CA PRO A 215 -10.41 8.94 16.64
C PRO A 215 -11.76 9.48 17.08
N GLN A 216 -12.69 8.63 17.52
CA GLN A 216 -14.03 9.01 17.96
C GLN A 216 -14.00 9.97 19.17
N THR A 217 -12.89 10.06 19.89
CA THR A 217 -12.70 11.06 20.96
C THR A 217 -12.61 12.49 20.44
N TYR A 218 -12.21 12.67 19.18
CA TYR A 218 -12.09 13.96 18.51
C TYR A 218 -13.42 14.38 17.88
N PHE A 219 -14.15 13.44 17.28
CA PHE A 219 -15.35 13.75 16.50
C PHE A 219 -16.68 13.62 17.25
N ARG A 220 -16.74 13.92 18.55
CA ARG A 220 -18.02 13.82 19.28
C ARG A 220 -19.02 14.88 18.81
N SER A 221 -20.28 14.51 18.63
CA SER A 221 -21.38 15.41 18.23
C SER A 221 -21.44 16.71 19.03
N VAL A 222 -21.33 16.63 20.36
CA VAL A 222 -21.32 17.80 21.26
C VAL A 222 -20.15 18.74 20.97
N LYS A 223 -18.97 18.19 20.66
CA LYS A 223 -17.79 19.00 20.29
C LYS A 223 -17.97 19.62 18.91
N LEU A 224 -18.55 18.90 17.97
CA LEU A 224 -18.82 19.40 16.62
C LEU A 224 -19.88 20.50 16.63
N ASN A 225 -20.94 20.39 17.42
CA ASN A 225 -21.88 21.49 17.62
C ASN A 225 -21.19 22.74 18.14
N LYS A 226 -20.35 22.59 19.17
CA LYS A 226 -19.59 23.72 19.71
C LYS A 226 -18.62 24.32 18.69
N GLU A 227 -17.95 23.48 17.90
CA GLU A 227 -17.06 23.91 16.81
C GLU A 227 -17.81 24.79 15.81
N TYR A 228 -18.99 24.38 15.37
CA TYR A 228 -19.79 25.10 14.36
C TYR A 228 -20.82 26.09 14.92
N GLU A 229 -20.89 26.28 16.24
CA GLU A 229 -21.91 27.12 16.91
C GLU A 229 -21.95 28.53 16.32
N THR A 230 -20.77 29.15 16.18
CA THR A 230 -20.63 30.53 15.69
C THR A 230 -20.81 30.69 14.18
N LEU A 231 -20.77 29.59 13.42
CA LEU A 231 -20.92 29.62 11.97
C LEU A 231 -22.39 29.87 11.60
N LYS A 232 -22.63 30.89 10.76
CA LYS A 232 -23.96 31.18 10.20
C LYS A 232 -24.02 30.72 8.75
N ILE A 233 -25.00 29.88 8.46
CA ILE A 233 -25.32 29.40 7.12
C ILE A 233 -26.73 29.85 6.76
N TYR A 234 -26.87 30.38 5.55
CA TYR A 234 -28.10 30.91 4.98
C TYR A 234 -28.49 30.03 3.79
N ARG A 235 -29.58 29.28 3.91
CA ARG A 235 -30.02 28.32 2.88
C ARG A 235 -30.25 28.97 1.52
N GLU A 236 -30.61 30.25 1.53
CA GLU A 236 -30.92 31.08 0.37
C GLU A 236 -29.70 31.75 -0.28
N SER A 237 -28.50 31.68 0.32
CA SER A 237 -27.36 32.46 -0.16
C SER A 237 -26.01 31.74 -0.07
N TYR A 238 -25.66 31.04 -1.14
CA TYR A 238 -24.36 30.39 -1.31
C TYR A 238 -23.15 31.32 -1.15
N GLN A 239 -23.16 32.52 -1.77
CA GLN A 239 -21.99 33.42 -1.74
C GLN A 239 -21.65 33.92 -0.33
N HIS A 240 -22.68 34.26 0.47
CA HIS A 240 -22.47 34.59 1.88
C HIS A 240 -21.94 33.39 2.68
N ASN A 241 -22.43 32.18 2.39
CA ASN A 241 -21.98 30.97 3.08
C ASN A 241 -20.51 30.68 2.81
N ILE A 242 -20.05 30.77 1.56
CA ILE A 242 -18.63 30.59 1.21
C ILE A 242 -17.75 31.56 1.99
N LYS A 243 -18.12 32.85 1.99
CA LYS A 243 -17.38 33.88 2.75
C LYS A 243 -17.34 33.58 4.25
N ASN A 244 -18.47 33.17 4.83
CA ASN A 244 -18.53 32.81 6.25
C ASN A 244 -17.68 31.59 6.57
N LEU A 245 -17.73 30.57 5.72
CA LEU A 245 -16.98 29.32 5.85
C LEU A 245 -15.47 29.55 5.73
N GLU A 246 -15.02 30.39 4.80
CA GLU A 246 -13.62 30.75 4.67
C GLU A 246 -13.09 31.49 5.91
N VAL A 247 -13.87 32.45 6.43
CA VAL A 247 -13.52 33.18 7.65
C VAL A 247 -13.49 32.23 8.85
N PHE A 248 -14.51 31.38 8.98
CA PHE A 248 -14.62 30.39 10.05
C PHE A 248 -13.42 29.42 10.04
N ARG A 249 -13.07 28.85 8.89
CA ARG A 249 -11.91 27.97 8.76
C ARG A 249 -10.63 28.66 9.23
N LYS A 250 -10.38 29.89 8.78
CA LYS A 250 -9.14 30.62 9.09
C LYS A 250 -9.02 31.03 10.56
N ARG A 251 -10.13 31.30 11.25
CA ARG A 251 -10.10 31.95 12.57
C ARG A 251 -10.62 31.09 13.71
N ASN A 252 -11.58 30.22 13.44
CA ASN A 252 -12.39 29.57 14.47
C ASN A 252 -12.22 28.05 14.45
N SER A 253 -11.89 27.45 13.31
CA SER A 253 -11.89 25.99 13.22
C SER A 253 -10.66 25.35 13.85
N THR A 254 -10.88 24.44 14.79
CA THR A 254 -9.83 23.64 15.45
C THR A 254 -9.26 22.54 14.54
N TYR A 255 -9.93 22.24 13.42
CA TYR A 255 -9.54 21.18 12.47
C TYR A 255 -8.67 21.67 11.32
N THR A 256 -8.19 22.91 11.37
CA THR A 256 -7.25 23.44 10.35
C THR A 256 -5.79 23.15 10.67
N GLN A 257 -5.45 22.94 11.95
CA GLN A 257 -4.07 22.70 12.40
C GLN A 257 -4.03 21.85 13.67
N GLY A 258 -2.84 21.38 14.02
CA GLY A 258 -2.61 20.62 15.26
C GLY A 258 -3.18 19.20 15.23
N THR A 259 -3.45 18.64 16.41
CA THR A 259 -3.84 17.23 16.57
C THR A 259 -5.18 16.92 15.91
N ASN A 260 -6.18 17.80 16.02
CA ASN A 260 -7.51 17.58 15.43
C ASN A 260 -7.43 17.45 13.91
N ARG A 261 -6.63 18.30 13.24
CA ARG A 261 -6.38 18.20 11.80
C ARG A 261 -5.74 16.87 11.44
N ILE A 262 -4.70 16.46 12.18
CA ILE A 262 -3.96 15.23 11.90
C ILE A 262 -4.86 14.00 12.08
N VAL A 263 -5.68 13.97 13.14
CA VAL A 263 -6.64 12.88 13.37
C VAL A 263 -7.72 12.85 12.28
N LEU A 264 -8.17 14.01 11.80
CA LEU A 264 -9.12 14.09 10.67
C LEU A 264 -8.53 13.52 9.39
N ASP A 265 -7.35 13.99 8.98
CA ASP A 265 -6.67 13.51 7.78
C ASP A 265 -6.43 11.99 7.86
N TRP A 266 -6.07 11.51 9.04
CA TRP A 266 -5.89 10.10 9.32
C TRP A 266 -7.19 9.28 9.23
N THR A 267 -8.28 9.77 9.81
CA THR A 267 -9.59 9.10 9.76
C THR A 267 -10.08 8.97 8.31
N LEU A 268 -9.89 10.02 7.50
CA LEU A 268 -10.21 10.00 6.08
C LEU A 268 -9.32 9.03 5.31
N TYR A 269 -8.01 9.04 5.58
CA TYR A 269 -7.06 8.11 4.98
C TYR A 269 -7.44 6.66 5.27
N LEU A 270 -7.78 6.33 6.52
CA LEU A 270 -8.17 4.97 6.89
C LEU A 270 -9.41 4.51 6.13
N TYR A 271 -10.43 5.36 6.05
CA TYR A 271 -11.64 5.07 5.28
C TYR A 271 -11.34 4.78 3.80
N GLN A 272 -10.45 5.55 3.19
CA GLN A 272 -10.04 5.34 1.79
C GLN A 272 -9.14 4.10 1.62
N SER A 273 -8.44 3.70 2.68
CA SER A 273 -7.53 2.55 2.68
C SER A 273 -8.20 1.21 2.96
N ARG A 274 -9.52 1.17 3.16
CA ARG A 274 -10.25 -0.06 3.50
C ARG A 274 -9.94 -1.18 2.52
N HIS A 275 -9.54 -2.32 3.06
CA HIS A 275 -9.19 -3.51 2.30
C HIS A 275 -8.09 -3.32 1.24
N LYS A 276 -7.31 -2.23 1.26
CA LYS A 276 -6.26 -1.94 0.26
C LYS A 276 -4.93 -2.67 0.51
N PRO A 277 -4.23 -3.11 -0.56
CA PRO A 277 -2.80 -3.39 -0.62
C PRO A 277 -1.90 -3.13 0.57
N ILE A 278 -1.03 -4.03 1.03
CA ILE A 278 0.16 -3.50 1.75
C ILE A 278 1.01 -2.64 0.80
N SER A 279 1.04 -3.02 -0.48
CA SER A 279 1.57 -2.22 -1.59
C SER A 279 0.84 -0.88 -1.81
N TYR A 280 -0.29 -0.62 -1.14
CA TYR A 280 -0.93 0.69 -1.10
C TYR A 280 -0.36 1.57 0.03
N TYR A 281 -0.23 1.06 1.25
CA TYR A 281 0.19 1.86 2.41
C TYR A 281 1.64 2.36 2.34
N TYR A 282 2.56 1.58 1.79
CA TYR A 282 3.96 2.01 1.74
C TYR A 282 4.23 3.20 0.79
N PRO A 283 3.76 3.19 -0.46
CA PRO A 283 3.97 4.32 -1.38
C PRO A 283 3.09 5.54 -1.06
N THR A 284 2.02 5.39 -0.26
CA THR A 284 1.08 6.48 0.05
C THR A 284 1.21 7.03 1.46
N PHE A 285 1.51 6.21 2.48
CA PHE A 285 1.58 6.65 3.87
C PHE A 285 3.01 6.63 4.42
N ASN A 286 3.70 5.48 4.34
CA ASN A 286 5.05 5.34 4.87
C ASN A 286 6.04 6.31 4.20
N THR A 287 5.90 6.52 2.88
CA THR A 287 6.66 7.52 2.14
C THR A 287 6.53 8.92 2.76
N HIS A 288 5.33 9.37 3.17
CA HIS A 288 5.17 10.69 3.79
C HIS A 288 5.71 10.78 5.22
N LEU A 289 5.71 9.67 5.95
CA LEU A 289 6.39 9.61 7.24
C LEU A 289 7.89 9.88 7.06
N TRP A 290 8.52 9.20 6.09
CA TRP A 290 9.92 9.44 5.75
C TRP A 290 10.16 10.86 5.25
N MET A 291 9.32 11.37 4.35
CA MET A 291 9.42 12.76 3.88
C MET A 291 9.37 13.76 5.03
N SER A 292 8.50 13.54 6.02
CA SER A 292 8.36 14.44 7.17
C SER A 292 9.63 14.48 8.03
N VAL A 293 10.32 13.35 8.18
CA VAL A 293 11.57 13.26 8.95
C VAL A 293 12.75 13.80 8.13
N TYR A 294 12.88 13.41 6.86
CA TYR A 294 13.95 13.90 5.98
C TYR A 294 13.83 15.39 5.73
N ASN A 295 12.64 15.92 5.41
CA ASN A 295 12.46 17.36 5.19
C ASN A 295 12.94 18.17 6.40
N ARG A 296 12.64 17.72 7.62
CA ARG A 296 13.08 18.41 8.83
C ARG A 296 14.59 18.27 9.09
N SER A 297 15.10 17.04 9.04
CA SER A 297 16.51 16.76 9.34
C SER A 297 17.46 17.34 8.29
N GLU A 298 17.12 17.23 7.01
CA GLU A 298 17.93 17.76 5.91
C GLU A 298 17.93 19.29 5.85
N VAL A 299 16.82 19.95 6.19
CA VAL A 299 16.76 21.42 6.27
C VAL A 299 17.50 21.93 7.50
N ARG A 300 17.45 21.20 8.63
CA ARG A 300 18.13 21.60 9.87
C ARG A 300 19.65 21.44 9.78
N GLU A 301 20.10 20.34 9.19
CA GLU A 301 21.51 20.00 8.97
C GLU A 301 21.94 20.35 7.54
N TYR A 302 21.39 21.45 7.04
CA TYR A 302 21.61 21.84 5.67
C TYR A 302 23.06 22.28 5.46
N GLU A 303 23.74 21.61 4.53
CA GLU A 303 25.12 21.88 4.15
C GLU A 303 25.21 22.00 2.63
N PRO A 304 25.29 23.23 2.07
CA PRO A 304 25.19 23.46 0.63
C PRO A 304 26.17 22.62 -0.21
N LYS A 305 27.42 22.48 0.27
CA LYS A 305 28.46 21.69 -0.40
C LYS A 305 28.09 20.21 -0.49
N ARG A 306 27.63 19.62 0.61
CA ARG A 306 27.15 18.23 0.66
C ARG A 306 26.00 18.00 -0.33
N PHE A 307 25.04 18.92 -0.39
CA PHE A 307 23.93 18.81 -1.34
C PHE A 307 24.36 18.95 -2.80
N ALA A 308 25.32 19.84 -3.09
CA ALA A 308 25.89 19.95 -4.43
C ALA A 308 26.64 18.68 -4.84
N GLU A 309 27.49 18.13 -3.96
CA GLU A 309 28.23 16.88 -4.17
C GLU A 309 27.28 15.70 -4.41
N ILE A 310 26.21 15.57 -3.62
CA ILE A 310 25.16 14.55 -3.82
C ILE A 310 24.48 14.78 -5.18
N GLY A 311 24.14 16.02 -5.52
CA GLY A 311 23.49 16.37 -6.79
C GLY A 311 24.33 16.02 -8.01
N GLU A 312 25.64 16.27 -7.95
CA GLU A 312 26.61 15.89 -8.98
C GLU A 312 26.78 14.37 -9.08
N CYS A 313 26.93 13.69 -7.94
CA CYS A 313 27.08 12.23 -7.85
C CYS A 313 25.86 11.50 -8.45
N LEU A 314 24.65 11.97 -8.13
CA LEU A 314 23.40 11.47 -8.66
C LEU A 314 23.09 11.95 -10.09
N LYS A 315 23.92 12.85 -10.65
CA LYS A 315 23.73 13.49 -11.96
C LYS A 315 22.32 14.11 -12.10
N LEU A 316 21.84 14.81 -11.07
CA LEU A 316 20.49 15.38 -11.07
C LEU A 316 20.26 16.29 -12.30
N PRO A 317 19.01 16.42 -12.77
CA PRO A 317 18.70 17.30 -13.91
C PRO A 317 19.25 18.72 -13.71
N GLN A 318 19.70 19.37 -14.79
CA GLN A 318 20.30 20.71 -14.70
C GLN A 318 19.38 21.72 -14.01
N PHE A 319 18.08 21.66 -14.27
CA PHE A 319 17.08 22.49 -13.59
C PHE A 319 17.12 22.34 -12.07
N VAL A 320 17.23 21.11 -11.57
CA VAL A 320 17.36 20.81 -10.14
C VAL A 320 18.70 21.28 -9.59
N ASN A 321 19.76 21.19 -10.38
CA ASN A 321 21.08 21.69 -9.98
C ASN A 321 21.17 23.22 -9.99
N ALA A 322 20.34 23.92 -10.76
CA ALA A 322 20.28 25.39 -10.76
C ALA A 322 19.51 25.97 -9.56
N LEU A 323 18.54 25.23 -9.01
CA LEU A 323 17.68 25.69 -7.92
C LEU A 323 17.93 24.89 -6.65
N GLU A 324 18.43 25.56 -5.62
CA GLU A 324 18.80 24.95 -4.34
C GLU A 324 17.61 24.26 -3.66
N GLU A 325 16.45 24.89 -3.65
CA GLU A 325 15.21 24.35 -3.09
C GLU A 325 14.77 23.09 -3.84
N ALA A 326 14.87 23.09 -5.17
CA ALA A 326 14.56 21.92 -5.98
C ALA A 326 15.53 20.77 -5.69
N ARG A 327 16.82 21.07 -5.46
CA ARG A 327 17.83 20.07 -5.11
C ARG A 327 17.55 19.43 -3.76
N ILE A 328 17.30 20.25 -2.73
CA ILE A 328 16.97 19.77 -1.38
C ILE A 328 15.72 18.90 -1.45
N LEU A 329 14.68 19.38 -2.13
CA LEU A 329 13.43 18.66 -2.29
C LEU A 329 13.67 17.31 -2.97
N THR A 330 14.37 17.30 -4.11
CA THR A 330 14.69 16.06 -4.84
C THR A 330 15.41 15.04 -3.95
N ILE A 331 16.41 15.47 -3.18
CA ILE A 331 17.15 14.58 -2.26
C ILE A 331 16.25 14.03 -1.14
N VAL A 332 15.38 14.86 -0.57
CA VAL A 332 14.39 14.43 0.44
C VAL A 332 13.46 13.37 -0.14
N TYR A 333 12.92 13.58 -1.34
CA TYR A 333 12.02 12.64 -2.00
C TYR A 333 12.70 11.34 -2.39
N LEU A 334 13.94 11.42 -2.90
CA LEU A 334 14.78 10.27 -3.18
C LEU A 334 14.96 9.40 -1.93
N LYS A 335 15.46 9.98 -0.84
CA LYS A 335 15.67 9.28 0.43
C LYS A 335 14.39 8.66 0.96
N SER A 336 13.28 9.39 0.85
CA SER A 336 11.98 8.92 1.33
C SER A 336 11.45 7.74 0.51
N PHE A 337 11.59 7.79 -0.82
CA PHE A 337 11.24 6.69 -1.70
C PHE A 337 12.06 5.43 -1.41
N TYR A 338 13.39 5.55 -1.27
CA TYR A 338 14.24 4.40 -0.97
C TYR A 338 13.88 3.76 0.37
N SER A 339 13.70 4.57 1.41
CA SER A 339 13.34 4.05 2.72
C SER A 339 11.96 3.38 2.70
N ALA A 340 10.98 3.94 1.98
CA ALA A 340 9.66 3.32 1.86
C ALA A 340 9.68 2.02 1.04
N TRP A 341 10.41 1.98 -0.07
CA TRP A 341 10.60 0.76 -0.85
C TRP A 341 11.31 -0.32 -0.04
N LYS A 342 12.38 0.04 0.68
CA LYS A 342 13.09 -0.87 1.56
C LYS A 342 12.19 -1.40 2.67
N ASP A 343 11.44 -0.54 3.35
CA ASP A 343 10.54 -0.98 4.42
C ASP A 343 9.45 -1.91 3.90
N TYR A 344 8.98 -1.71 2.66
CA TYR A 344 8.02 -2.59 1.99
C TYR A 344 8.62 -3.98 1.70
N VAL A 345 9.81 -4.02 1.09
CA VAL A 345 10.52 -5.28 0.82
C VAL A 345 10.83 -6.02 2.12
N ASP A 346 11.33 -5.31 3.13
CA ASP A 346 11.61 -5.86 4.45
C ASP A 346 10.32 -6.32 5.15
N TRP A 347 9.14 -5.82 4.78
CA TRP A 347 7.86 -6.32 5.26
C TRP A 347 7.49 -7.64 4.63
N ILE A 348 7.63 -7.76 3.31
CA ILE A 348 7.40 -9.02 2.59
C ILE A 348 8.28 -10.13 3.18
N SER A 349 9.55 -9.84 3.46
CA SER A 349 10.50 -10.82 3.98
C SER A 349 10.41 -11.06 5.48
N SER A 350 9.64 -10.27 6.23
CA SER A 350 9.60 -10.37 7.71
C SER A 350 8.84 -11.58 8.22
N SER A 351 7.96 -12.19 7.42
CA SER A 351 7.29 -13.45 7.75
C SER A 351 6.93 -14.24 6.49
N PRO A 352 6.88 -15.59 6.55
CA PRO A 352 6.38 -16.40 5.43
C PRO A 352 4.95 -16.02 5.02
N THR A 353 4.10 -15.67 6.00
CA THR A 353 2.71 -15.26 5.77
C THR A 353 2.62 -14.02 4.89
N ASN A 354 3.47 -13.02 5.11
CA ASN A 354 3.48 -11.80 4.28
C ASN A 354 3.89 -12.11 2.84
N GLY A 355 4.84 -13.02 2.66
CA GLY A 355 5.21 -13.56 1.34
C GLY A 355 4.04 -14.26 0.65
N PHE A 356 3.31 -15.13 1.35
CA PHE A 356 2.14 -15.81 0.80
C PHE A 356 1.00 -14.87 0.45
N ILE A 357 0.71 -13.87 1.30
CA ILE A 357 -0.28 -12.81 1.01
C ILE A 357 0.10 -12.09 -0.28
N THR A 358 1.36 -11.65 -0.39
CA THR A 358 1.85 -10.91 -1.58
C THR A 358 1.74 -11.74 -2.85
N GLU A 359 2.00 -13.05 -2.76
CA GLU A 359 1.87 -13.98 -3.89
C GLU A 359 0.42 -14.21 -4.30
N GLN A 360 -0.50 -14.41 -3.35
CA GLN A 360 -1.95 -14.52 -3.65
C GLN A 360 -2.48 -13.24 -4.29
N GLU A 361 -2.09 -12.07 -3.78
CA GLU A 361 -2.44 -10.78 -4.38
C GLU A 361 -1.89 -10.66 -5.81
N ASN A 362 -0.63 -11.06 -6.05
CA ASN A 362 -0.02 -11.05 -7.38
C ASN A 362 -0.77 -11.96 -8.37
N GLN A 363 -1.26 -13.12 -7.94
CA GLN A 363 -2.03 -14.04 -8.79
C GLN A 363 -3.35 -13.41 -9.26
N ILE A 364 -4.03 -12.65 -8.38
CA ILE A 364 -5.25 -11.91 -8.74
C ILE A 364 -4.91 -10.77 -9.71
N LEU A 365 -3.90 -9.96 -9.37
CA LEU A 365 -3.49 -8.79 -10.16
C LEU A 365 -2.93 -9.14 -11.54
N ALA A 366 -2.35 -10.34 -11.70
CA ALA A 366 -1.79 -10.81 -12.96
C ALA A 366 -2.83 -10.82 -14.10
N GLN A 367 -4.11 -11.03 -13.78
CA GLN A 367 -5.23 -10.98 -14.74
C GLN A 367 -5.34 -9.61 -15.43
N TYR A 368 -4.82 -8.56 -14.79
CA TYR A 368 -4.84 -7.16 -15.25
C TYR A 368 -3.46 -6.67 -15.70
N GLN A 369 -2.48 -7.57 -15.89
CA GLN A 369 -1.08 -7.21 -16.17
C GLN A 369 -0.47 -6.30 -15.08
N LEU A 370 -0.90 -6.52 -13.84
CA LEU A 370 -0.43 -5.84 -12.64
C LEU A 370 0.22 -6.85 -11.69
N ASN A 371 1.02 -6.32 -10.78
CA ASN A 371 1.49 -7.02 -9.58
C ASN A 371 1.68 -5.97 -8.48
N ASN A 372 1.97 -6.42 -7.27
CA ASN A 372 2.15 -5.54 -6.13
C ASN A 372 3.30 -4.52 -6.29
N GLU A 373 4.39 -4.87 -6.97
CA GLU A 373 5.49 -3.92 -7.24
C GLU A 373 5.03 -2.81 -8.21
N LYS A 374 4.27 -3.16 -9.24
CA LYS A 374 3.69 -2.21 -10.20
C LYS A 374 2.64 -1.32 -9.55
N LEU A 375 1.81 -1.88 -8.64
CA LEU A 375 0.93 -1.09 -7.79
C LEU A 375 1.71 -0.07 -6.96
N PHE A 376 2.78 -0.52 -6.29
CA PHE A 376 3.62 0.36 -5.47
C PHE A 376 4.13 1.56 -6.27
N PHE A 377 4.78 1.30 -7.42
CA PHE A 377 5.39 2.37 -8.21
C PHE A 377 4.35 3.28 -8.86
N THR A 378 3.20 2.73 -9.27
CA THR A 378 2.11 3.52 -9.87
C THR A 378 1.51 4.45 -8.82
N LEU A 379 1.16 3.93 -7.65
CA LEU A 379 0.56 4.72 -6.56
C LEU A 379 1.54 5.76 -6.01
N TYR A 380 2.84 5.42 -5.88
CA TYR A 380 3.86 6.39 -5.51
C TYR A 380 3.87 7.56 -6.47
N ALA A 381 3.80 7.30 -7.77
CA ALA A 381 3.87 8.33 -8.80
C ALA A 381 2.61 9.20 -8.85
N GLN A 382 1.44 8.60 -8.65
CA GLN A 382 0.16 9.30 -8.67
C GLN A 382 0.04 10.39 -7.60
N ASN A 383 0.77 10.25 -6.48
CA ASN A 383 0.93 11.31 -5.48
C ASN A 383 1.34 12.66 -6.08
N PHE A 384 2.01 12.65 -7.22
CA PHE A 384 2.68 13.81 -7.77
C PHE A 384 2.08 14.30 -9.09
N CYS A 385 0.96 13.73 -9.54
CA CYS A 385 0.34 14.13 -10.80
C CYS A 385 -0.09 15.60 -10.81
N GLU A 386 -0.52 16.15 -9.67
CA GLU A 386 -1.00 17.53 -9.56
C GLU A 386 0.09 18.60 -9.76
N PHE A 387 1.36 18.22 -9.60
CA PHE A 387 2.48 19.15 -9.76
C PHE A 387 2.90 19.37 -11.21
N GLY A 388 2.29 18.65 -12.15
CA GLY A 388 2.62 18.72 -13.57
C GLY A 388 3.90 17.97 -13.94
N ARG A 389 4.07 17.75 -15.26
CA ARG A 389 5.10 16.88 -15.83
C ARG A 389 6.51 17.29 -15.41
N ASP A 390 6.85 18.56 -15.54
CA ASP A 390 8.23 19.03 -15.35
C ASP A 390 8.71 18.83 -13.92
N LEU A 391 7.89 19.15 -12.92
CA LEU A 391 8.28 18.96 -11.53
C LEU A 391 8.28 17.47 -11.16
N ALA A 392 7.26 16.72 -11.61
CA ALA A 392 7.19 15.28 -11.34
C ALA A 392 8.37 14.50 -11.92
N GLU A 393 8.70 14.69 -13.19
CA GLU A 393 9.76 13.94 -13.87
C GLU A 393 11.17 14.30 -13.40
N ASN A 394 11.37 15.55 -12.97
CA ASN A 394 12.70 16.06 -12.60
C ASN A 394 12.96 16.10 -11.10
N VAL A 395 11.94 16.07 -10.24
CA VAL A 395 12.10 16.13 -8.78
C VAL A 395 11.60 14.84 -8.13
N PHE A 396 10.36 14.45 -8.39
CA PHE A 396 9.71 13.36 -7.63
C PHE A 396 10.02 11.96 -8.19
N PHE A 397 10.12 11.81 -9.51
CA PHE A 397 10.32 10.52 -10.17
C PHE A 397 11.78 10.16 -10.38
N VAL A 398 12.71 11.01 -9.94
CA VAL A 398 14.15 10.75 -10.07
C VAL A 398 14.51 9.41 -9.41
N GLY A 399 13.94 9.11 -8.25
CA GLY A 399 14.19 7.85 -7.54
C GLY A 399 13.67 6.63 -8.27
N LEU A 400 12.53 6.76 -8.93
CA LEU A 400 11.94 5.68 -9.73
C LEU A 400 12.87 5.35 -10.91
N LYS A 401 13.31 6.36 -11.66
CA LYS A 401 14.19 6.17 -12.83
C LYS A 401 15.54 5.59 -12.50
N HIS A 402 16.02 5.79 -11.28
CA HIS A 402 17.27 5.19 -10.85
C HIS A 402 17.06 3.72 -10.42
N SER A 403 15.84 3.30 -10.08
CA SER A 403 15.59 2.03 -9.38
C SER A 403 15.69 0.83 -10.34
N LEU A 404 16.58 -0.12 -10.01
CA LEU A 404 16.66 -1.39 -10.74
C LEU A 404 15.33 -2.17 -10.69
N ASN A 405 14.60 -2.07 -9.58
CA ASN A 405 13.30 -2.71 -9.47
C ASN A 405 12.26 -2.04 -10.38
N PHE A 406 12.28 -0.70 -10.47
CA PHE A 406 11.41 0.02 -11.39
C PHE A 406 11.68 -0.39 -12.85
N THR A 407 12.94 -0.39 -13.27
CA THR A 407 13.31 -0.80 -14.64
C THR A 407 12.92 -2.24 -14.94
N ARG A 408 13.05 -3.16 -13.98
CA ARG A 408 12.58 -4.53 -14.11
C ARG A 408 11.06 -4.64 -14.23
N VAL A 409 10.32 -3.97 -13.36
CA VAL A 409 8.84 -4.02 -13.32
C VAL A 409 8.22 -3.50 -14.61
N TYR A 410 8.79 -2.44 -15.19
CA TYR A 410 8.32 -1.84 -16.43
C TYR A 410 9.07 -2.29 -17.68
N SER A 411 9.98 -3.27 -17.55
CA SER A 411 10.80 -3.80 -18.66
C SER A 411 11.55 -2.73 -19.45
N CYS A 412 12.14 -1.76 -18.74
CA CYS A 412 12.90 -0.68 -19.35
C CYS A 412 14.31 -1.12 -19.78
N ASN A 413 14.68 -0.80 -21.03
CA ASN A 413 15.94 -1.25 -21.65
C ASN A 413 17.12 -0.26 -21.54
N TYR A 414 17.06 0.74 -20.64
CA TYR A 414 18.15 1.70 -20.46
C TYR A 414 19.13 1.27 -19.36
N ARG A 415 20.42 1.60 -19.55
CA ARG A 415 21.46 1.40 -18.52
C ARG A 415 21.31 2.43 -17.42
N ILE A 416 21.34 1.98 -16.17
CA ILE A 416 21.34 2.85 -15.00
C ILE A 416 22.80 3.23 -14.70
N ASP A 417 23.28 4.35 -15.24
CA ASP A 417 24.65 4.84 -15.07
C ASP A 417 24.86 5.65 -13.77
N ARG A 418 24.15 5.32 -12.68
CA ARG A 418 24.09 6.16 -11.47
C ARG A 418 24.25 5.36 -10.19
N ASN A 419 25.15 5.85 -9.32
CA ASN A 419 25.53 5.19 -8.07
C ASN A 419 24.61 5.64 -6.94
N TYR A 420 24.04 4.69 -6.20
CA TYR A 420 23.23 4.96 -5.02
C TYR A 420 24.01 5.19 -3.75
N ASP A 421 25.29 4.84 -3.75
CA ASP A 421 26.19 5.06 -2.61
C ASP A 421 26.36 6.57 -2.30
N CYS A 422 25.82 7.45 -3.14
CA CYS A 422 25.80 8.89 -2.96
C CYS A 422 24.80 9.40 -1.89
N LEU A 423 23.81 8.60 -1.46
CA LEU A 423 22.65 9.08 -0.66
C LEU A 423 22.76 8.88 0.86
#